data_AF-A0A5N7DQL5-F1
#
_entry.id   AF-A0A5N7DQL5-F1
#
_cell.length_a   1.000
_cell.length_b   1.000
_cell.length_c   1.000
_cell.angle_alpha   90.00
_cell.angle_beta   90.00
_cell.angle_gamma   90.00
#
_symmetry.space_group_name_H-M   'P 1'
#
loop_
_entity.id
_entity.type
_entity.pdbx_description
1 polymer ?
#
loop_
_entity_poly.entity_id
_entity_poly.type
_entity_poly.pdbx_seq_one_letter_code
_entity_poly.pdbx_strand_id
1 'polypeptide(L)'
;MGADVRMEDAGFGIEHKETLKNLREECEANGERPYYIPAGASDHPLGGLGFARWAFEVREQERELGVVFDDVVVCAVTGSTMAGMVAGFKLIEKLYPGEKKKRVIGIDGSAKPVETKAQVLRIARNTAVKIGLKAEDITEDDVILNEDYHAGTYGIPDKGTWEAIEYAARMEAFITDPVYEGKSFAGMVDLIKKGEITGNVLYAHLGGQLALNAYSRIGETK
;
A
#
# COMPACT_ATOMS: atom_id res chain seq x y z
N MET A 1 4.53 -3.20 -24.42
CA MET A 1 4.65 -1.74 -24.26
C MET A 1 6.01 -1.17 -24.71
N GLY A 2 6.95 -1.97 -25.23
CA GLY A 2 8.19 -1.45 -25.81
C GLY A 2 9.25 -0.99 -24.80
N ALA A 3 9.13 -1.35 -23.52
CA ALA A 3 10.17 -1.09 -22.53
C ALA A 3 11.38 -2.02 -22.74
N ASP A 4 12.58 -1.50 -22.46
CA ASP A 4 13.80 -2.31 -22.32
C ASP A 4 13.78 -3.01 -20.95
N VAL A 5 13.48 -4.32 -20.94
CA VAL A 5 13.32 -5.11 -19.71
C VAL A 5 14.62 -5.84 -19.41
N ARG A 6 15.31 -5.42 -18.35
CA ARG A 6 16.57 -6.00 -17.89
C ARG A 6 16.35 -6.83 -16.63
N MET A 7 16.65 -8.13 -16.70
CA MET A 7 16.48 -9.06 -15.58
C MET A 7 17.80 -9.22 -14.82
N GLU A 8 17.76 -9.06 -13.50
CA GLU A 8 18.90 -9.23 -12.61
C GLU A 8 18.53 -10.02 -11.36
N ASP A 9 19.49 -10.79 -10.85
CA ASP A 9 19.36 -11.59 -9.63
C ASP A 9 19.94 -10.82 -8.43
N ALA A 10 19.17 -9.85 -7.90
CA ALA A 10 19.62 -8.91 -6.87
C ALA A 10 18.85 -9.02 -5.53
N GLY A 11 18.09 -10.10 -5.32
CA GLY A 11 17.27 -10.30 -4.12
C GLY A 11 16.18 -9.22 -3.87
N PHE A 12 15.48 -9.33 -2.74
CA PHE A 12 14.41 -8.41 -2.34
C PHE A 12 14.87 -7.31 -1.37
N GLY A 13 14.51 -6.07 -1.68
CA GLY A 13 14.77 -4.87 -0.89
C GLY A 13 13.84 -3.74 -1.34
N ILE A 14 13.44 -2.88 -0.40
CA ILE A 14 12.57 -1.71 -0.64
C ILE A 14 13.35 -0.39 -0.76
N GLU A 15 14.66 -0.47 -0.55
CA GLU A 15 15.65 0.59 -0.67
C GLU A 15 16.11 0.84 -2.11
N HIS A 16 16.88 1.92 -2.30
CA HIS A 16 17.54 2.19 -3.58
C HIS A 16 18.59 1.10 -3.88
N LYS A 17 18.52 0.52 -5.08
CA LYS A 17 19.44 -0.52 -5.54
C LYS A 17 20.56 0.06 -6.41
N GLU A 18 21.76 -0.51 -6.28
CA GLU A 18 22.93 -0.14 -7.10
C GLU A 18 22.69 -0.38 -8.60
N THR A 19 21.85 -1.37 -8.92
CA THR A 19 21.49 -1.74 -10.30
C THR A 19 20.82 -0.59 -11.06
N LEU A 20 19.91 0.14 -10.40
CA LEU A 20 19.28 1.33 -10.97
C LEU A 20 20.23 2.52 -11.07
N LYS A 21 21.21 2.63 -10.16
CA LYS A 21 22.25 3.65 -10.24
C LYS A 21 23.13 3.42 -11.47
N ASN A 22 23.58 2.18 -11.69
CA ASN A 22 24.37 1.81 -12.87
C ASN A 22 23.60 2.05 -14.17
N LEU A 23 22.30 1.69 -14.21
CA LEU A 23 21.45 1.97 -15.37
C LEU A 23 21.34 3.46 -15.66
N ARG A 24 21.22 4.29 -14.62
CA ARG A 24 21.18 5.74 -14.78
C ARG A 24 22.49 6.27 -15.38
N GLU A 25 23.64 5.81 -14.87
CA GLU A 25 24.96 6.20 -15.38
C GLU A 25 25.15 5.76 -16.84
N GLU A 26 24.67 4.57 -17.22
CA GLU A 26 24.67 4.09 -18.61
C GLU A 26 23.83 4.99 -19.52
N CYS A 27 22.59 5.29 -19.14
CA CYS A 27 21.72 6.21 -19.88
C CYS A 27 22.38 7.59 -20.07
N GLU A 28 22.95 8.15 -19.00
CA GLU A 28 23.65 9.44 -19.05
C GLU A 28 24.89 9.37 -19.98
N ALA A 29 25.65 8.27 -19.96
CA ALA A 29 26.78 8.05 -20.87
C ALA A 29 26.36 7.94 -22.34
N ASN A 30 25.14 7.47 -22.61
CA ASN A 30 24.54 7.42 -23.95
C ASN A 30 23.95 8.77 -24.40
N GLY A 31 24.09 9.84 -23.61
CA GLY A 31 23.55 11.17 -23.91
C GLY A 31 22.05 11.30 -23.61
N GLU A 32 21.46 10.36 -22.86
CA GLU A 32 20.06 10.40 -22.44
C GLU A 32 19.85 11.26 -21.19
N ARG A 33 18.58 11.52 -20.86
CA ARG A 33 18.17 12.24 -19.64
C ARG A 33 17.20 11.38 -18.83
N PRO A 34 17.70 10.40 -18.06
CA PRO A 34 16.84 9.49 -17.31
C PRO A 34 16.08 10.20 -16.19
N TYR A 35 14.80 9.86 -16.01
CA TYR A 35 14.01 10.27 -14.84
C TYR A 35 13.89 9.10 -13.88
N TYR A 36 14.47 9.25 -12.69
CA TYR A 36 14.54 8.17 -11.72
C TYR A 36 13.22 8.00 -10.95
N ILE A 37 12.66 6.80 -11.03
CA ILE A 37 11.46 6.40 -10.28
C ILE A 37 11.85 5.22 -9.37
N PRO A 38 11.86 5.39 -8.02
CA PRO A 38 12.21 4.33 -7.09
C PRO A 38 11.13 3.24 -7.03
N ALA A 39 11.44 2.13 -6.34
CA ALA A 39 10.50 1.03 -6.12
C ALA A 39 9.16 1.55 -5.54
N GLY A 40 8.06 1.18 -6.20
CA GLY A 40 6.71 1.64 -5.85
C GLY A 40 6.48 3.16 -5.91
N ALA A 41 7.40 3.90 -6.53
CA ALA A 41 7.48 5.37 -6.48
C ALA A 41 7.51 5.94 -5.04
N SER A 42 7.83 5.11 -4.04
CA SER A 42 7.54 5.47 -2.65
C SER A 42 8.54 6.44 -2.06
N ASP A 43 9.84 6.15 -2.19
CA ASP A 43 10.90 7.05 -1.73
C ASP A 43 11.21 8.16 -2.75
N HIS A 44 10.15 8.70 -3.35
CA HIS A 44 10.21 9.84 -4.25
C HIS A 44 9.62 11.06 -3.54
N PRO A 45 10.16 12.29 -3.73
CA PRO A 45 9.60 13.49 -3.09
C PRO A 45 8.11 13.71 -3.33
N LEU A 46 7.55 13.19 -4.42
CA LEU A 46 6.13 13.31 -4.77
C LEU A 46 5.31 12.03 -4.47
N GLY A 47 5.94 10.97 -3.96
CA GLY A 47 5.38 9.62 -3.92
C GLY A 47 4.08 9.47 -3.14
N GLY A 48 3.89 10.25 -2.06
CA GLY A 48 2.68 10.21 -1.24
C GLY A 48 1.56 11.15 -1.69
N LEU A 49 1.81 12.07 -2.64
CA LEU A 49 0.85 13.12 -2.99
C LEU A 49 -0.42 12.57 -3.65
N GLY A 50 -0.30 11.49 -4.43
CA GLY A 50 -1.44 10.85 -5.08
C GLY A 50 -2.48 10.37 -4.06
N PHE A 51 -2.05 9.60 -3.07
CA PHE A 51 -2.95 9.07 -2.05
C PHE A 51 -3.35 10.09 -0.98
N ALA A 52 -2.57 11.17 -0.81
CA ALA A 52 -3.02 12.32 -0.03
C ALA A 52 -4.23 13.01 -0.66
N ARG A 53 -4.23 13.17 -2.00
CA ARG A 53 -5.42 13.65 -2.74
C ARG A 53 -6.56 12.62 -2.70
N TRP A 54 -6.25 11.34 -2.81
CA TRP A 54 -7.25 10.26 -2.74
C TRP A 54 -8.08 10.30 -1.45
N ALA A 55 -7.49 10.68 -0.31
CA ALA A 55 -8.25 10.86 0.93
C ALA A 55 -9.41 11.89 0.79
N PHE A 56 -9.21 12.96 0.00
CA PHE A 56 -10.27 13.93 -0.30
C PHE A 56 -11.31 13.39 -1.29
N GLU A 57 -10.88 12.53 -2.22
CA GLU A 57 -11.79 11.82 -3.12
C GLU A 57 -12.73 10.90 -2.33
N VAL A 58 -12.21 10.14 -1.36
CA VAL A 58 -13.03 9.34 -0.42
C VAL A 58 -14.03 10.22 0.31
N ARG A 59 -13.58 11.34 0.87
CA ARG A 59 -14.47 12.27 1.59
C ARG A 59 -15.59 12.83 0.70
N GLU A 60 -15.31 13.11 -0.56
CA GLU A 60 -16.33 13.55 -1.52
C GLU A 60 -17.33 12.43 -1.80
N GLN A 61 -16.84 11.23 -2.09
CA GLN A 61 -17.66 10.04 -2.35
C GLN A 61 -18.54 9.64 -1.17
N GLU A 62 -18.05 9.76 0.07
CA GLU A 62 -18.85 9.55 1.29
C GLU A 62 -20.09 10.46 1.32
N ARG A 63 -19.93 11.73 0.93
CA ARG A 63 -21.03 12.69 0.89
C ARG A 63 -22.03 12.38 -0.23
N GLU A 64 -21.54 11.94 -1.38
CA GLU A 64 -22.38 11.55 -2.52
C GLU A 64 -23.17 10.26 -2.24
N LEU A 65 -22.54 9.29 -1.60
CA LEU A 65 -23.12 7.97 -1.31
C LEU A 65 -23.94 7.95 -0.01
N GLY A 66 -23.82 8.96 0.85
CA GLY A 66 -24.46 8.99 2.16
C GLY A 66 -23.90 7.93 3.12
N VAL A 67 -22.63 7.53 2.93
CA VAL A 67 -21.91 6.56 3.76
C VAL A 67 -20.74 7.27 4.44
N VAL A 68 -20.39 6.85 5.65
CA VAL A 68 -19.16 7.28 6.32
C VAL A 68 -18.37 6.03 6.67
N PHE A 69 -17.13 5.96 6.22
CA PHE A 69 -16.20 4.89 6.54
C PHE A 69 -15.45 5.19 7.83
N ASP A 70 -15.28 4.15 8.64
CA ASP A 70 -14.61 4.19 9.94
C ASP A 70 -13.14 3.84 9.81
N ASP A 71 -12.88 2.75 9.09
CA ASP A 71 -11.57 2.18 8.85
C ASP A 71 -11.32 2.07 7.33
N VAL A 72 -10.09 2.36 6.91
CA VAL A 72 -9.58 2.10 5.57
C VAL A 72 -8.52 1.01 5.67
N VAL A 73 -8.69 -0.11 4.96
CA VAL A 73 -7.71 -1.20 4.92
C VAL A 73 -6.93 -1.17 3.61
N VAL A 74 -5.61 -1.28 3.69
CA VAL A 74 -4.71 -1.17 2.53
C VAL A 74 -3.48 -2.07 2.68
N CYS A 75 -3.01 -2.69 1.59
CA CYS A 75 -1.72 -3.38 1.58
C CYS A 75 -0.55 -2.38 1.67
N ALA A 76 0.48 -2.69 2.47
CA ALA A 76 1.67 -1.85 2.62
C ALA A 76 2.96 -2.66 2.39
N VAL A 77 3.82 -2.17 1.50
CA VAL A 77 5.18 -2.71 1.24
C VAL A 77 6.18 -1.56 1.14
N THR A 78 6.20 -0.82 0.03
CA THR A 78 7.13 0.32 -0.14
C THR A 78 6.61 1.60 0.51
N GLY A 79 5.29 1.68 0.78
CA GLY A 79 4.73 2.55 1.82
C GLY A 79 4.05 3.84 1.37
N SER A 80 4.32 4.39 0.18
CA SER A 80 3.76 5.71 -0.19
C SER A 80 2.24 5.75 -0.35
N THR A 81 1.60 4.64 -0.71
CA THR A 81 0.15 4.52 -0.75
C THR A 81 -0.45 4.79 0.63
N MET A 82 -0.05 3.98 1.63
CA MET A 82 -0.50 4.14 3.02
C MET A 82 -0.08 5.50 3.59
N ALA A 83 1.16 5.93 3.36
CA ALA A 83 1.67 7.20 3.85
C ALA A 83 0.89 8.41 3.30
N GLY A 84 0.51 8.37 2.03
CA GLY A 84 -0.35 9.38 1.41
C GLY A 84 -1.73 9.40 2.04
N MET A 85 -2.36 8.24 2.24
CA MET A 85 -3.66 8.14 2.93
C MET A 85 -3.59 8.73 4.35
N VAL A 86 -2.56 8.37 5.13
CA VAL A 86 -2.35 8.88 6.50
C VAL A 86 -2.22 10.40 6.50
N ALA A 87 -1.37 10.97 5.64
CA ALA A 87 -1.20 12.42 5.56
C ALA A 87 -2.49 13.14 5.08
N GLY A 88 -3.18 12.57 4.08
CA GLY A 88 -4.42 13.13 3.54
C GLY A 88 -5.56 13.15 4.57
N PHE A 89 -5.80 12.04 5.26
CA PHE A 89 -6.82 11.98 6.30
C PHE A 89 -6.46 12.82 7.53
N LYS A 90 -5.17 12.96 7.88
CA LYS A 90 -4.73 13.91 8.92
C LYS A 90 -5.07 15.35 8.55
N LEU A 91 -4.90 15.72 7.28
CA LEU A 91 -5.26 17.07 6.82
C LEU A 91 -6.78 17.28 6.87
N ILE A 92 -7.57 16.29 6.49
CA ILE A 92 -9.03 16.32 6.62
C ILE A 92 -9.45 16.47 8.09
N GLU A 93 -8.85 15.69 9.01
CA GLU A 93 -9.09 15.79 10.46
C GLU A 93 -8.86 17.22 10.96
N LYS A 94 -7.80 17.89 10.48
CA LYS A 94 -7.46 19.28 10.85
C LYS A 94 -8.40 20.33 10.25
N LEU A 95 -8.78 20.16 8.98
CA LEU A 95 -9.64 21.11 8.27
C LEU A 95 -11.12 20.97 8.66
N TYR A 96 -11.54 19.76 9.03
CA TYR A 96 -12.93 19.40 9.31
C TYR A 96 -13.05 18.64 10.65
N PRO A 97 -12.76 19.29 11.79
CA PRO A 97 -12.69 18.63 13.11
C PRO A 97 -14.03 18.04 13.60
N GLY A 98 -15.15 18.35 12.94
CA GLY A 98 -16.45 17.75 13.23
C GLY A 98 -16.73 16.46 12.47
N GLU A 99 -15.90 16.10 11.49
CA GLU A 99 -16.04 14.84 10.75
C GLU A 99 -15.41 13.68 11.52
N LYS A 100 -15.96 12.48 11.33
CA LYS A 100 -15.44 11.29 11.99
C LYS A 100 -14.02 11.01 11.50
N LYS A 101 -13.10 10.85 12.45
CA LYS A 101 -11.71 10.45 12.17
C LYS A 101 -11.70 9.05 11.57
N LYS A 102 -10.96 8.90 10.47
CA LYS A 102 -10.71 7.61 9.80
C LYS A 102 -9.41 7.00 10.30
N ARG A 103 -9.41 5.69 10.50
CA ARG A 103 -8.18 4.91 10.77
C ARG A 103 -7.67 4.31 9.47
N VAL A 104 -6.39 4.49 9.16
CA VAL A 104 -5.74 3.79 8.04
C VAL A 104 -5.01 2.59 8.60
N ILE A 105 -5.47 1.40 8.25
CA ILE A 105 -4.93 0.11 8.71
C ILE A 105 -4.16 -0.51 7.54
N GLY A 106 -2.84 -0.44 7.64
CA GLY A 106 -1.94 -1.14 6.74
C GLY A 106 -1.87 -2.62 7.10
N ILE A 107 -1.94 -3.49 6.11
CA ILE A 107 -1.54 -4.90 6.24
C ILE A 107 -0.18 -5.05 5.56
N ASP A 108 0.83 -5.46 6.32
CA ASP A 108 2.17 -5.67 5.78
C ASP A 108 2.16 -6.80 4.73
N GLY A 109 2.74 -6.51 3.56
CA GLY A 109 3.01 -7.51 2.53
C GLY A 109 4.50 -7.79 2.35
N SER A 110 5.37 -7.09 3.10
CA SER A 110 6.82 -7.07 2.88
C SER A 110 7.58 -8.16 3.64
N ALA A 111 7.02 -8.66 4.74
CA ALA A 111 7.72 -9.46 5.75
C ALA A 111 8.94 -8.76 6.37
N LYS A 112 8.95 -7.43 6.31
CA LYS A 112 9.92 -6.52 6.93
C LYS A 112 9.16 -5.37 7.61
N PRO A 113 8.30 -5.67 8.61
CA PRO A 113 7.33 -4.71 9.14
C PRO A 113 7.98 -3.49 9.82
N VAL A 114 9.14 -3.66 10.46
CA VAL A 114 9.87 -2.56 11.10
C VAL A 114 10.33 -1.54 10.05
N GLU A 115 10.94 -2.00 8.98
CA GLU A 115 11.42 -1.17 7.87
C GLU A 115 10.26 -0.51 7.13
N THR A 116 9.20 -1.29 6.85
CA THR A 116 7.98 -0.79 6.19
C THR A 116 7.32 0.30 7.04
N LYS A 117 7.13 0.09 8.35
CA LYS A 117 6.54 1.08 9.25
C LYS A 117 7.37 2.36 9.34
N ALA A 118 8.69 2.23 9.48
CA ALA A 118 9.60 3.37 9.52
C ALA A 118 9.55 4.18 8.19
N GLN A 119 9.51 3.48 7.06
CA GLN A 119 9.42 4.11 5.74
C GLN A 119 8.07 4.81 5.54
N VAL A 120 6.94 4.18 5.90
CA VAL A 120 5.61 4.80 5.85
C VAL A 120 5.57 6.08 6.69
N LEU A 121 6.05 6.05 7.94
CA LEU A 121 6.08 7.22 8.81
C LEU A 121 6.89 8.37 8.21
N ARG A 122 8.08 8.07 7.70
CA ARG A 122 8.95 9.06 7.05
C ARG A 122 8.28 9.67 5.83
N ILE A 123 7.69 8.86 4.95
CA ILE A 123 6.99 9.35 3.75
C ILE A 123 5.75 10.16 4.14
N ALA A 124 5.01 9.75 5.17
CA ALA A 124 3.81 10.43 5.63
C ALA A 124 4.14 11.83 6.16
N ARG A 125 5.20 11.96 6.97
CA ARG A 125 5.71 13.26 7.44
C ARG A 125 6.15 14.17 6.29
N ASN A 126 6.90 13.63 5.33
CA ASN A 126 7.33 14.38 4.15
C ASN A 126 6.14 14.84 3.30
N THR A 127 5.14 13.98 3.14
CA THR A 127 3.91 14.27 2.40
C THR A 127 3.08 15.33 3.13
N ALA A 128 2.95 15.22 4.45
CA ALA A 128 2.24 16.16 5.32
C ALA A 128 2.76 17.60 5.12
N VAL A 129 4.09 17.80 5.16
CA VAL A 129 4.71 19.11 4.91
C VAL A 129 4.34 19.67 3.54
N LYS A 130 4.30 18.81 2.50
CA LYS A 130 3.98 19.24 1.13
C LYS A 130 2.51 19.63 0.94
N ILE A 131 1.61 19.12 1.77
CA ILE A 131 0.17 19.41 1.71
C ILE A 131 -0.28 20.46 2.76
N GLY A 132 0.67 21.12 3.43
CA GLY A 132 0.38 22.24 4.34
C GLY A 132 0.19 21.85 5.82
N LEU A 133 0.50 20.62 6.20
CA LEU A 133 0.64 20.20 7.59
C LEU A 133 2.08 20.44 8.08
N LYS A 134 2.29 20.29 9.39
CA LYS A 134 3.63 20.15 9.97
C LYS A 134 4.02 18.68 9.99
N ALA A 135 5.31 18.36 9.96
CA ALA A 135 5.76 16.97 10.08
C ALA A 135 5.33 16.35 11.41
N GLU A 136 5.31 17.16 12.48
CA GLU A 136 4.92 16.76 13.83
C GLU A 136 3.41 16.51 13.97
N ASP A 137 2.59 16.92 13.00
CA ASP A 137 1.17 16.59 12.95
C ASP A 137 0.96 15.08 12.67
N ILE A 138 2.00 14.36 12.22
CA ILE A 138 2.00 12.90 11.99
C ILE A 138 2.83 12.19 13.07
N THR A 139 2.15 11.42 13.92
CA THR A 139 2.76 10.63 15.00
C THR A 139 2.93 9.16 14.61
N GLU A 140 3.62 8.39 15.45
CA GLU A 140 3.74 6.94 15.26
C GLU A 140 2.38 6.23 15.37
N ASP A 141 1.47 6.76 16.18
CA ASP A 141 0.11 6.23 16.37
C ASP A 141 -0.77 6.40 15.13
N ASP A 142 -0.42 7.33 14.24
CA ASP A 142 -1.11 7.49 12.96
C ASP A 142 -0.73 6.40 11.95
N VAL A 143 0.32 5.60 12.21
CA VAL A 143 0.80 4.53 11.33
C VAL A 143 0.49 3.16 11.94
N ILE A 144 -0.73 2.68 11.67
CA ILE A 144 -1.20 1.35 12.09
C ILE A 144 -0.81 0.34 11.02
N LEU A 145 0.20 -0.49 11.30
CA LEU A 145 0.64 -1.57 10.41
C LEU A 145 0.50 -2.91 11.14
N ASN A 146 -0.37 -3.78 10.65
CA ASN A 146 -0.50 -5.14 11.14
C ASN A 146 0.47 -6.07 10.37
N GLU A 147 1.23 -6.87 11.12
CA GLU A 147 2.28 -7.75 10.62
C GLU A 147 1.90 -9.25 10.61
N ASP A 148 0.67 -9.60 10.98
CA ASP A 148 0.27 -11.01 11.16
C ASP A 148 0.02 -11.76 9.84
N TYR A 149 -0.14 -11.04 8.72
CA TYR A 149 -0.63 -11.61 7.45
C TYR A 149 0.41 -11.58 6.31
N HIS A 150 1.66 -11.23 6.58
CA HIS A 150 2.69 -11.15 5.55
C HIS A 150 3.26 -12.52 5.13
N ALA A 151 2.81 -13.63 5.73
CA ALA A 151 3.23 -15.01 5.42
C ALA A 151 4.73 -15.31 5.61
N GLY A 152 5.43 -14.53 6.45
CA GLY A 152 6.87 -14.69 6.71
C GLY A 152 7.81 -14.31 5.56
N THR A 153 7.30 -13.99 4.36
CA THR A 153 8.13 -13.63 3.20
C THR A 153 7.37 -12.78 2.17
N TYR A 154 8.11 -12.03 1.37
CA TYR A 154 7.58 -11.28 0.24
C TYR A 154 7.32 -12.19 -0.97
N GLY A 155 6.21 -11.97 -1.67
CA GLY A 155 5.92 -12.64 -2.95
C GLY A 155 5.39 -14.07 -2.88
N ILE A 156 5.41 -14.72 -1.71
CA ILE A 156 4.88 -16.07 -1.53
C ILE A 156 3.63 -16.01 -0.63
N PRO A 157 2.48 -16.51 -1.11
CA PRO A 157 1.27 -16.64 -0.29
C PRO A 157 1.36 -17.84 0.66
N ASP A 158 0.72 -17.73 1.83
CA ASP A 158 0.41 -18.86 2.67
C ASP A 158 -1.01 -19.41 2.39
N LYS A 159 -1.43 -20.41 3.18
CA LYS A 159 -2.77 -20.97 3.08
C LYS A 159 -3.87 -19.93 3.34
N GLY A 160 -3.69 -19.06 4.33
CA GLY A 160 -4.68 -18.03 4.66
C GLY A 160 -4.87 -17.03 3.52
N THR A 161 -3.77 -16.63 2.87
CA THR A 161 -3.79 -15.79 1.67
C THR A 161 -4.60 -16.43 0.55
N TRP A 162 -4.37 -17.73 0.26
CA TRP A 162 -5.11 -18.44 -0.78
C TRP A 162 -6.61 -18.61 -0.46
N GLU A 163 -6.94 -19.00 0.77
CA GLU A 163 -8.33 -19.13 1.20
C GLU A 163 -9.08 -17.78 1.08
N ALA A 164 -8.41 -16.67 1.38
CA ALA A 164 -8.97 -15.34 1.23
C ALA A 164 -9.18 -14.95 -0.25
N ILE A 165 -8.22 -15.26 -1.14
CA ILE A 165 -8.36 -15.04 -2.58
C ILE A 165 -9.54 -15.84 -3.14
N GLU A 166 -9.63 -17.13 -2.80
CA GLU A 166 -10.74 -17.99 -3.24
C GLU A 166 -12.09 -17.49 -2.71
N TYR A 167 -12.14 -17.07 -1.44
CA TYR A 167 -13.33 -16.50 -0.84
C TYR A 167 -13.78 -15.23 -1.56
N ALA A 168 -12.88 -14.27 -1.79
CA ALA A 168 -13.16 -13.04 -2.52
C ALA A 168 -13.71 -13.30 -3.93
N ALA A 169 -13.06 -14.19 -4.66
CA ALA A 169 -13.42 -14.53 -6.04
C ALA A 169 -14.79 -15.23 -6.11
N ARG A 170 -15.09 -16.14 -5.17
CA ARG A 170 -16.36 -16.88 -5.16
C ARG A 170 -17.54 -16.02 -4.72
N MET A 171 -17.33 -15.07 -3.81
CA MET A 171 -18.42 -14.27 -3.25
C MET A 171 -18.79 -13.08 -4.14
N GLU A 172 -17.78 -12.35 -4.65
CA GLU A 172 -18.00 -11.03 -5.26
C GLU A 172 -17.34 -10.89 -6.64
N ALA A 173 -16.81 -11.97 -7.22
CA ALA A 173 -15.89 -11.90 -8.36
C ALA A 173 -14.73 -10.92 -8.12
N PHE A 174 -14.35 -10.75 -6.85
CA PHE A 174 -13.36 -9.79 -6.40
C PHE A 174 -11.98 -10.46 -6.47
N ILE A 175 -11.29 -10.24 -7.59
CA ILE A 175 -10.03 -10.92 -7.88
C ILE A 175 -8.88 -10.17 -7.23
N THR A 176 -8.17 -10.83 -6.31
CA THR A 176 -6.98 -10.34 -5.61
C THR A 176 -5.75 -11.20 -5.92
N ASP A 177 -4.55 -10.63 -5.83
CA ASP A 177 -3.30 -11.35 -6.14
C ASP A 177 -2.63 -11.98 -4.90
N PRO A 178 -1.72 -12.95 -5.06
CA PRO A 178 -1.10 -13.65 -3.92
C PRO A 178 0.05 -12.90 -3.24
N VAL A 179 0.49 -11.75 -3.78
CA VAL A 179 1.60 -10.96 -3.24
C VAL A 179 1.11 -9.85 -2.34
N TYR A 180 0.07 -9.13 -2.76
CA TYR A 180 -0.43 -7.94 -2.06
C TYR A 180 -1.87 -8.13 -1.61
N GLU A 181 -2.82 -8.10 -2.54
CA GLU A 181 -4.22 -7.89 -2.23
C GLU A 181 -4.85 -9.08 -1.52
N GLY A 182 -4.38 -10.30 -1.80
CA GLY A 182 -4.79 -11.50 -1.08
C GLY A 182 -4.42 -11.44 0.40
N LYS A 183 -3.24 -10.88 0.73
CA LYS A 183 -2.77 -10.74 2.11
C LYS A 183 -3.55 -9.66 2.86
N SER A 184 -3.73 -8.49 2.25
CA SER A 184 -4.53 -7.42 2.87
C SER A 184 -6.00 -7.79 3.00
N PHE A 185 -6.55 -8.53 2.04
CA PHE A 185 -7.92 -9.02 2.13
C PHE A 185 -8.07 -10.11 3.21
N ALA A 186 -7.10 -11.04 3.32
CA ALA A 186 -7.05 -12.00 4.43
C ALA A 186 -7.04 -11.29 5.79
N GLY A 187 -6.17 -10.28 5.93
CA GLY A 187 -6.08 -9.46 7.14
C GLY A 187 -7.39 -8.74 7.46
N MET A 188 -8.02 -8.10 6.47
CA MET A 188 -9.31 -7.44 6.68
C MET A 188 -10.38 -8.44 7.17
N VAL A 189 -10.53 -9.57 6.50
CA VAL A 189 -11.55 -10.57 6.85
C VAL A 189 -11.34 -11.09 8.28
N ASP A 190 -10.10 -11.36 8.66
CA ASP A 190 -9.80 -11.86 10.01
C ASP A 190 -10.01 -10.79 11.09
N LEU A 191 -9.59 -9.54 10.85
CA LEU A 191 -9.83 -8.43 11.77
C LEU A 191 -11.34 -8.15 11.97
N ILE A 192 -12.16 -8.29 10.92
CA ILE A 192 -13.63 -8.21 11.03
C ILE A 192 -14.16 -9.36 11.89
N LYS A 193 -13.70 -10.60 11.64
CA LYS A 193 -14.13 -11.78 12.41
C LYS A 193 -13.78 -11.69 13.89
N LYS A 194 -12.62 -11.09 14.21
CA LYS A 194 -12.18 -10.81 15.58
C LYS A 194 -12.90 -9.63 16.24
N GLY A 195 -13.63 -8.83 15.46
CA GLY A 195 -14.29 -7.61 15.93
C GLY A 195 -13.34 -6.45 16.20
N GLU A 196 -12.11 -6.49 15.67
CA GLU A 196 -11.11 -5.42 15.80
C GLU A 196 -11.38 -4.24 14.87
N ILE A 197 -12.06 -4.51 13.75
CA ILE A 197 -12.64 -3.50 12.86
C ILE A 197 -14.14 -3.77 12.72
N THR A 198 -14.95 -2.71 12.77
CA THR A 198 -16.41 -2.80 12.77
C THR A 198 -17.00 -1.60 12.02
N GLY A 199 -18.29 -1.66 11.68
CA GLY A 199 -18.94 -0.57 10.95
C GLY A 199 -18.64 -0.61 9.45
N ASN A 200 -18.50 0.57 8.84
CA ASN A 200 -18.26 0.68 7.41
C ASN A 200 -16.75 0.68 7.15
N VAL A 201 -16.25 -0.39 6.56
CA VAL A 201 -14.83 -0.55 6.21
C VAL A 201 -14.63 -0.30 4.72
N LEU A 202 -13.70 0.59 4.37
CA LEU A 202 -13.28 0.82 2.99
C LEU A 202 -12.03 0.00 2.69
N TYR A 203 -12.16 -1.03 1.87
CA TYR A 203 -11.01 -1.78 1.37
C TYR A 203 -10.41 -1.11 0.12
N ALA A 204 -9.16 -0.67 0.19
CA ALA A 204 -8.46 -0.06 -0.94
C ALA A 204 -7.79 -1.14 -1.81
N HIS A 205 -8.51 -1.65 -2.81
CA HIS A 205 -7.98 -2.62 -3.76
C HIS A 205 -6.99 -1.97 -4.74
N LEU A 206 -5.69 -2.17 -4.56
CA LEU A 206 -4.66 -1.46 -5.33
C LEU A 206 -4.32 -2.09 -6.70
N GLY A 207 -4.82 -3.30 -6.97
CA GLY A 207 -4.66 -3.98 -8.27
C GLY A 207 -3.93 -5.31 -8.14
N GLY A 208 -2.81 -5.49 -8.84
CA GLY A 208 -1.95 -6.67 -8.74
C GLY A 208 -2.43 -7.92 -9.50
N GLN A 209 -3.70 -7.99 -9.91
CA GLN A 209 -4.32 -9.22 -10.44
C GLN A 209 -3.59 -9.87 -11.61
N LEU A 210 -2.93 -9.09 -12.48
CA LEU A 210 -2.19 -9.65 -13.63
C LEU A 210 -1.05 -10.58 -13.19
N ALA A 211 -0.52 -10.40 -11.99
CA ALA A 211 0.51 -11.27 -11.42
C ALA A 211 0.02 -12.70 -11.18
N LEU A 212 -1.29 -12.93 -11.02
CA LEU A 212 -1.85 -14.28 -10.80
C LEU A 212 -1.42 -15.31 -11.85
N ASN A 213 -1.18 -14.88 -13.09
CA ASN A 213 -0.71 -15.76 -14.16
C ASN A 213 0.63 -16.45 -13.82
N ALA A 214 1.47 -15.82 -13.00
CA ALA A 214 2.74 -16.38 -12.54
C ALA A 214 2.56 -17.42 -11.41
N TYR A 215 1.36 -17.54 -10.82
CA TYR A 215 1.06 -18.40 -9.67
C TYR A 215 0.15 -19.58 -10.03
N SER A 216 -0.04 -19.87 -11.32
CA SER A 216 -0.96 -20.92 -11.82
C SER A 216 -0.73 -22.32 -11.23
N ARG A 217 0.50 -22.65 -10.82
CA ARG A 217 0.85 -23.94 -10.18
C ARG A 217 0.85 -23.90 -8.65
N ILE A 218 0.88 -22.71 -8.06
CA ILE A 218 0.95 -22.50 -6.60
C ILE A 218 -0.47 -22.45 -6.00
N GLY A 219 -1.47 -22.05 -6.81
CA GLY A 219 -2.89 -22.12 -6.45
C GLY A 219 -3.50 -23.51 -6.54
N GLU A 220 -2.72 -24.58 -6.74
CA GLU A 220 -3.20 -25.95 -6.56
C GLU A 220 -3.34 -26.24 -5.06
N THR A 221 -4.40 -25.71 -4.46
CA THR A 221 -4.94 -26.22 -3.20
C THR A 221 -5.42 -27.65 -3.46
N LYS A 222 -4.59 -28.64 -3.11
CA LYS A 222 -5.07 -30.02 -2.93
C LYS A 222 -5.93 -30.12 -1.68
#